data_AF-A0A523QW13-F1
#
_entry.id   AF-A0A523QW13-F1
#
_cell.length_a   1.000
_cell.length_b   1.000
_cell.length_c   1.000
_cell.angle_alpha   90.00
_cell.angle_beta   90.00
_cell.angle_gamma   90.00
#
_symmetry.space_group_name_H-M   'P 1'
#
loop_
_entity.id
_entity.type
_entity.pdbx_description
1 polymer ?
#
loop_
_entity_poly.entity_id
_entity_poly.type
_entity_poly.pdbx_seq_one_letter_code
_entity_poly.pdbx_strand_id
1 'polypeptide(L)'
;MNTRDLFWFWPVFNEQPYEIVLHCYGEDLIFQEGTHENQSLMDLFNKQISGRKNWDSITMSGTTYEYYQTSDDVMVLEFHYPQPVRIHSSVLFFRDVNTLVMPLDGRHANSNAVFGRIKLFVLSENKYEENSTVGSFHVQSLEPLIAYVQSQGLCIKP
;
A
#
# COMPACT_ATOMS: atom_id res chain seq x y z
N MET A 1 26.01 -7.09 -4.01
CA MET A 1 24.68 -6.63 -3.58
C MET A 1 24.32 -7.37 -2.31
N ASN A 2 24.09 -6.67 -1.21
CA ASN A 2 23.64 -7.28 0.03
C ASN A 2 22.27 -6.67 0.34
N THR A 3 21.21 -7.35 -0.06
CA THR A 3 19.81 -6.93 0.17
C THR A 3 19.49 -6.83 1.65
N ARG A 4 20.37 -7.39 2.51
CA ARG A 4 20.22 -7.54 3.95
C ARG A 4 18.92 -8.29 4.31
N ASP A 5 18.30 -8.96 3.35
CA ASP A 5 17.03 -9.67 3.46
C ASP A 5 17.33 -11.14 3.19
N LEU A 6 17.17 -12.01 4.19
CA LEU A 6 17.55 -13.41 4.07
C LEU A 6 16.65 -14.18 3.08
N PHE A 7 15.42 -13.72 2.88
CA PHE A 7 14.40 -14.38 2.07
C PHE A 7 14.15 -13.67 0.74
N TRP A 8 15.10 -12.87 0.27
CA TRP A 8 15.00 -12.12 -0.99
C TRP A 8 14.68 -12.97 -2.22
N PHE A 9 15.07 -14.26 -2.20
CA PHE A 9 14.84 -15.23 -3.28
C PHE A 9 13.44 -15.86 -3.24
N TRP A 10 12.68 -15.65 -2.17
CA TRP A 10 11.29 -16.06 -1.99
C TRP A 10 10.40 -14.81 -1.87
N PRO A 11 10.17 -14.07 -2.97
CA PRO A 11 9.39 -12.82 -2.93
C PRO A 11 7.87 -13.10 -2.92
N VAL A 12 7.41 -14.10 -2.17
CA VAL A 12 5.99 -14.32 -1.93
C VAL A 12 5.56 -13.42 -0.78
N PHE A 13 4.44 -12.74 -0.97
CA PHE A 13 3.81 -11.94 0.07
C PHE A 13 2.38 -12.43 0.28
N ASN A 14 2.03 -12.74 1.53
CA ASN A 14 0.76 -13.35 1.91
C ASN A 14 0.27 -12.86 3.27
N GLU A 15 0.54 -11.59 3.59
CA GLU A 15 0.12 -10.98 4.84
C GLU A 15 -1.35 -10.56 4.79
N GLN A 16 -1.99 -10.52 5.95
CA GLN A 16 -3.40 -10.18 6.10
C GLN A 16 -3.56 -8.81 6.77
N PRO A 17 -4.13 -7.81 6.09
CA PRO A 17 -4.48 -6.54 6.71
C PRO A 17 -5.70 -6.74 7.64
N TYR A 18 -5.78 -5.97 8.72
CA TYR A 18 -7.00 -5.91 9.54
C TYR A 18 -8.06 -4.98 8.91
N GLU A 19 -7.61 -4.06 8.05
CA GLU A 19 -8.44 -3.04 7.43
C GLU A 19 -7.86 -2.65 6.07
N ILE A 20 -8.73 -2.50 5.08
CA ILE A 20 -8.41 -1.93 3.77
C ILE A 20 -9.29 -0.70 3.60
N VAL A 21 -8.70 0.43 3.22
CA VAL A 21 -9.42 1.68 2.94
C VAL A 21 -9.26 2.02 1.47
N LEU A 22 -10.37 2.27 0.78
CA LEU A 22 -10.40 2.84 -0.55
C LEU A 22 -10.85 4.29 -0.43
N HIS A 23 -9.91 5.22 -0.61
CA HIS A 23 -10.20 6.63 -0.82
C HIS A 23 -10.65 6.79 -2.28
N CYS A 24 -11.91 7.16 -2.48
CA CYS A 24 -12.57 7.29 -3.76
C CYS A 24 -13.09 8.71 -3.94
N TYR A 25 -12.31 9.57 -4.60
CA TYR A 25 -12.74 10.93 -4.96
C TYR A 25 -13.41 11.68 -3.79
N GLY A 26 -12.75 11.67 -2.63
CA GLY A 26 -13.19 12.37 -1.42
C GLY A 26 -14.09 11.56 -0.48
N GLU A 27 -14.44 10.32 -0.84
CA GLU A 27 -15.20 9.40 0.00
C GLU A 27 -14.38 8.17 0.40
N ASP A 28 -14.57 7.70 1.63
CA ASP A 28 -13.87 6.53 2.16
C ASP A 28 -14.77 5.29 2.19
N LEU A 29 -14.31 4.22 1.55
CA LEU A 29 -14.89 2.89 1.71
C LEU A 29 -13.94 2.05 2.57
N ILE A 30 -14.45 1.58 3.70
CA ILE A 30 -13.68 0.79 4.67
C ILE A 30 -14.11 -0.67 4.58
N PHE A 31 -13.16 -1.56 4.29
CA PHE A 31 -13.38 -3.00 4.21
C PHE A 31 -12.72 -3.71 5.40
N GLN A 32 -13.56 -4.14 6.32
CA GLN A 32 -13.13 -4.87 7.52
C GLN A 32 -12.69 -6.30 7.17
N GLU A 33 -11.79 -6.84 7.98
CA GLU A 33 -11.35 -8.24 7.90
C GLU A 33 -12.55 -9.22 7.85
N GLY A 34 -12.48 -10.20 6.95
CA GLY A 34 -13.50 -11.24 6.80
C GLY A 34 -14.67 -10.89 5.88
N THR A 35 -14.73 -9.66 5.34
CA THR A 35 -15.66 -9.31 4.26
C THR A 35 -15.18 -9.84 2.90
N HIS A 36 -16.11 -10.08 1.97
CA HIS A 36 -15.78 -10.60 0.64
C HIS A 36 -14.90 -9.62 -0.16
N GLU A 37 -15.19 -8.32 -0.04
CA GLU A 37 -14.43 -7.24 -0.66
C GLU A 37 -13.01 -7.16 -0.11
N ASN A 38 -12.86 -7.24 1.22
CA ASN A 38 -11.56 -7.26 1.87
C ASN A 38 -10.71 -8.44 1.36
N GLN A 39 -11.27 -9.65 1.35
CA GLN A 39 -10.55 -10.84 0.90
C GLN A 39 -10.15 -10.76 -0.58
N SER A 40 -11.04 -10.27 -1.44
CA SER A 40 -10.77 -10.12 -2.87
C SER A 40 -9.66 -9.09 -3.14
N LEU A 41 -9.73 -7.92 -2.48
CA LEU A 41 -8.72 -6.88 -2.60
C LEU A 41 -7.37 -7.35 -2.07
N MET A 42 -7.36 -8.03 -0.92
CA MET A 42 -6.16 -8.63 -0.32
C MET A 42 -5.52 -9.65 -1.27
N ASP A 43 -6.28 -10.59 -1.82
CA ASP A 43 -5.74 -11.63 -2.71
C ASP A 43 -5.14 -11.03 -3.99
N LEU A 44 -5.83 -10.06 -4.59
CA LEU A 44 -5.34 -9.33 -5.75
C LEU A 44 -4.05 -8.56 -5.42
N PHE A 45 -4.03 -7.86 -4.29
CA PHE A 45 -2.88 -7.08 -3.85
C PHE A 45 -1.67 -7.97 -3.55
N ASN A 46 -1.84 -9.01 -2.73
CA ASN A 46 -0.80 -9.97 -2.37
C ASN A 46 -0.19 -10.61 -3.62
N LYS A 47 -1.02 -10.92 -4.63
CA LYS A 47 -0.55 -11.39 -5.93
C LYS A 47 0.26 -10.34 -6.68
N GLN A 48 -0.17 -9.08 -6.73
CA GLN A 48 0.56 -8.00 -7.42
C GLN A 48 1.89 -7.66 -6.75
N ILE A 49 1.93 -7.72 -5.42
CA ILE A 49 3.14 -7.43 -4.67
C ILE A 49 4.01 -8.68 -4.44
N SER A 50 3.59 -9.86 -4.89
CA SER A 50 4.47 -11.01 -4.98
C SER A 50 5.34 -10.95 -6.25
N GLY A 51 6.53 -11.54 -6.19
CA GLY A 51 7.42 -11.65 -7.34
C GLY A 51 8.37 -10.47 -7.52
N ARG A 52 8.77 -10.22 -8.77
CA ARG A 52 9.81 -9.23 -9.09
C ARG A 52 9.27 -7.81 -8.91
N LYS A 53 10.03 -7.00 -8.19
CA LYS A 53 9.77 -5.57 -7.96
C LYS A 53 10.84 -4.71 -8.61
N ASN A 54 10.42 -3.55 -9.09
CA ASN A 54 11.36 -2.51 -9.51
C ASN A 54 11.44 -1.47 -8.39
N TRP A 55 12.66 -1.09 -8.06
CA TRP A 55 12.92 0.00 -7.13
C TRP A 55 12.97 1.32 -7.89
N ASP A 56 12.40 2.36 -7.29
CA ASP A 56 12.59 3.75 -7.68
C ASP A 56 12.77 4.60 -6.43
N SER A 57 13.37 5.77 -6.62
CA SER A 57 13.61 6.80 -5.61
C SER A 57 12.39 7.65 -5.28
N ILE A 58 11.22 7.36 -5.88
CA ILE A 58 9.99 8.12 -5.62
C ILE A 58 9.58 7.93 -4.16
N THR A 59 9.38 9.03 -3.46
CA THR A 59 8.86 9.04 -2.09
C THR A 59 7.59 9.86 -2.04
N MET A 60 6.79 9.61 -1.00
CA MET A 60 5.55 10.33 -0.74
C MET A 60 5.76 11.23 0.48
N SER A 61 5.61 12.54 0.30
CA SER A 61 5.61 13.49 1.43
C SER A 61 4.37 13.30 2.30
N GLY A 62 4.42 13.79 3.55
CA GLY A 62 3.23 13.86 4.41
C GLY A 62 2.08 14.63 3.75
N THR A 63 2.39 15.74 3.06
CA THR A 63 1.40 16.53 2.31
C THR A 63 0.75 15.77 1.15
N THR A 64 1.51 14.90 0.47
CA THR A 64 0.95 14.06 -0.60
C THR A 64 0.05 12.98 -0.01
N TYR A 65 0.43 12.42 1.15
CA TYR A 65 -0.37 11.43 1.84
C TYR A 65 -1.69 12.01 2.38
N GLU A 66 -1.66 13.22 2.93
CA GLU A 66 -2.87 13.95 3.35
C GLU A 66 -3.77 14.23 2.14
N TYR A 67 -3.19 14.68 1.03
CA TYR A 67 -3.93 14.87 -0.22
C TYR A 67 -4.62 13.59 -0.70
N TYR A 68 -3.98 12.43 -0.58
CA TYR A 68 -4.58 11.14 -0.94
C TYR A 68 -5.79 10.74 -0.11
N GLN A 69 -5.87 11.18 1.14
CA GLN A 69 -6.99 10.87 2.03
C GLN A 69 -8.20 11.77 1.78
N THR A 70 -7.98 13.01 1.31
CA THR A 70 -9.06 14.02 1.31
C THR A 70 -9.44 14.54 -0.07
N SER A 71 -8.68 14.20 -1.12
CA SER A 71 -8.91 14.77 -2.45
C SER A 71 -10.06 14.10 -3.20
N ASP A 72 -10.84 14.93 -3.86
CA ASP A 72 -11.92 14.61 -4.80
C ASP A 72 -11.43 14.21 -6.21
N ASP A 73 -10.12 14.21 -6.45
CA ASP A 73 -9.51 13.97 -7.77
C ASP A 73 -8.72 12.66 -7.85
N VAL A 74 -8.65 11.89 -6.77
CA VAL A 74 -7.79 10.69 -6.69
C VAL A 74 -8.53 9.47 -6.18
N MET A 75 -8.02 8.31 -6.58
CA MET A 75 -8.41 7.01 -6.05
C MET A 75 -7.18 6.34 -5.45
N VAL A 76 -7.24 5.96 -4.18
CA VAL A 76 -6.09 5.40 -3.45
C VAL A 76 -6.54 4.25 -2.58
N LEU A 77 -5.78 3.15 -2.59
CA LEU A 77 -6.02 1.99 -1.76
C LEU A 77 -4.96 1.90 -0.65
N GLU A 78 -5.40 1.75 0.59
CA GLU A 78 -4.55 1.58 1.76
C GLU A 78 -4.80 0.22 2.41
N PHE A 79 -3.72 -0.46 2.78
CA PHE A 79 -3.74 -1.73 3.50
C PHE A 79 -3.10 -1.53 4.86
N HIS A 80 -3.87 -1.70 5.93
CA HIS A 80 -3.38 -1.53 7.30
C HIS A 80 -3.18 -2.88 7.97
N TYR A 81 -1.96 -3.09 8.49
CA TYR A 81 -1.54 -4.34 9.11
C TYR A 81 -1.44 -4.20 10.64
N PRO A 82 -1.84 -5.21 11.41
CA PRO A 82 -1.80 -5.15 12.87
C PRO A 82 -0.36 -5.18 13.42
N GLN A 83 0.57 -5.72 12.64
CA GLN A 83 2.00 -5.75 12.92
C GLN A 83 2.78 -5.26 11.69
N PRO A 84 4.00 -4.71 11.86
CA PRO A 84 4.84 -4.35 10.73
C PRO A 84 5.10 -5.56 9.81
N VAL A 85 4.82 -5.42 8.53
CA VAL A 85 5.05 -6.43 7.50
C VAL A 85 6.33 -6.17 6.73
N ARG A 86 6.97 -7.25 6.26
CA ARG A 86 8.19 -7.17 5.47
C ARG A 86 7.94 -7.65 4.04
N ILE A 87 8.43 -6.85 3.10
CA ILE A 87 8.35 -7.18 1.67
C ILE A 87 9.71 -7.68 1.22
N HIS A 88 9.75 -8.96 0.82
CA HIS A 88 10.99 -9.61 0.41
C HIS A 88 11.40 -9.26 -1.02
N SER A 89 12.67 -8.94 -1.23
CA SER A 89 13.17 -8.52 -2.54
C SER A 89 14.67 -8.55 -2.72
N SER A 90 15.09 -8.69 -3.99
CA SER A 90 16.47 -8.55 -4.45
C SER A 90 17.02 -7.12 -4.41
N VAL A 91 16.20 -6.12 -4.05
CA VAL A 91 16.59 -4.71 -3.90
C VAL A 91 16.13 -4.20 -2.53
N LEU A 92 16.97 -3.38 -1.89
CA LEU A 92 16.66 -2.76 -0.60
C LEU A 92 15.74 -1.55 -0.81
N PHE A 93 14.47 -1.66 -0.41
CA PHE A 93 13.54 -0.53 -0.36
C PHE A 93 13.29 -0.13 1.10
N PHE A 94 12.25 -0.68 1.71
CA PHE A 94 11.91 -0.46 3.11
C PHE A 94 11.62 -1.79 3.80
N ARG A 95 11.69 -1.77 5.13
CA ARG A 95 11.42 -2.91 6.01
C ARG A 95 10.36 -2.51 6.99
N ASP A 96 9.52 -3.48 7.35
CA ASP A 96 8.69 -3.43 8.54
C ASP A 96 7.75 -2.20 8.53
N VAL A 97 6.75 -2.25 7.65
CA VAL A 97 5.73 -1.20 7.48
C VAL A 97 4.37 -1.68 7.95
N ASN A 98 3.54 -0.76 8.45
CA ASN A 98 2.20 -1.09 8.96
C ASN A 98 1.12 -0.67 7.97
N THR A 99 1.47 0.15 6.99
CA THR A 99 0.54 0.62 5.97
C THR A 99 1.22 0.63 4.62
N LEU A 100 0.53 0.04 3.64
CA LEU A 100 0.90 0.10 2.24
C LEU A 100 -0.13 0.96 1.52
N VAL A 101 0.34 1.98 0.79
CA VAL A 101 -0.48 2.97 0.10
C VAL A 101 -0.26 2.84 -1.39
N MET A 102 -1.33 2.71 -2.15
CA MET A 102 -1.31 2.43 -3.58
C MET A 102 -2.26 3.36 -4.33
N PRO A 103 -1.75 4.41 -4.97
CA PRO A 103 -2.56 5.27 -5.83
C PRO A 103 -3.02 4.51 -7.06
N LEU A 104 -4.33 4.45 -7.27
CA LEU A 104 -4.96 3.81 -8.43
C LEU A 104 -5.37 4.83 -9.51
N ASP A 105 -5.61 6.08 -9.12
CA ASP A 105 -5.74 7.23 -10.03
C ASP A 105 -5.00 8.46 -9.46
N GLY A 106 -4.65 9.40 -10.33
CA GLY A 106 -3.98 10.64 -9.98
C GLY A 106 -2.45 10.50 -9.91
N ARG A 107 -1.83 11.30 -9.03
CA ARG A 107 -0.37 11.35 -8.91
C ARG A 107 0.18 9.97 -8.52
N HIS A 108 1.27 9.57 -9.16
CA HIS A 108 1.99 8.29 -8.98
C HIS A 108 1.25 7.01 -9.46
N ALA A 109 -0.03 7.07 -9.83
CA ALA A 109 -0.76 5.90 -10.33
C ALA A 109 -0.12 5.29 -11.60
N ASN A 110 0.28 6.13 -12.56
CA ASN A 110 0.94 5.70 -13.81
C ASN A 110 2.30 5.01 -13.60
N SER A 111 2.88 5.12 -12.41
CA SER A 111 4.13 4.45 -12.08
C SER A 111 3.91 3.07 -11.44
N ASN A 112 2.67 2.68 -11.13
CA ASN A 112 2.36 1.47 -10.35
C ASN A 112 3.08 1.45 -8.98
N ALA A 113 3.23 2.62 -8.36
CA ALA A 113 3.95 2.76 -7.10
C ALA A 113 3.13 2.23 -5.92
N VAL A 114 3.86 1.62 -4.98
CA VAL A 114 3.37 1.22 -3.67
C VAL A 114 4.28 1.84 -2.63
N PHE A 115 3.72 2.67 -1.76
CA PHE A 115 4.44 3.37 -0.72
C PHE A 115 4.30 2.63 0.62
N GLY A 116 5.40 2.52 1.34
CA GLY A 116 5.41 2.01 2.70
C GLY A 116 5.35 3.13 3.73
N ARG A 117 4.49 2.99 4.73
CA ARG A 117 4.40 3.90 5.88
C ARG A 117 4.51 3.13 7.19
N ILE A 118 5.18 3.75 8.16
CA ILE A 118 5.19 3.26 9.54
C ILE A 118 4.13 4.05 10.31
N LYS A 119 3.13 3.33 10.82
CA LYS A 119 2.19 3.88 11.79
C LYS A 119 2.86 3.81 13.14
N LEU A 120 3.16 4.97 13.67
CA LEU A 120 3.90 5.20 14.89
C LEU A 120 3.21 4.55 16.11
N PHE A 121 3.86 3.53 16.69
CA PHE A 121 3.48 2.98 18.00
C PHE A 121 4.13 3.77 19.14
N VAL A 122 3.42 3.91 20.26
CA VAL A 122 3.96 4.52 21.49
C VAL A 122 5.10 3.64 22.02
N LEU A 123 6.36 4.08 21.82
CA LEU A 123 7.54 3.35 22.29
C LEU A 123 7.77 3.53 23.80
N SER A 124 7.25 4.63 24.38
CA SER A 124 7.19 4.96 25.82
C SER A 124 6.43 6.29 25.98
N GLU A 125 6.08 6.69 27.21
CA GLU A 125 5.22 7.84 27.56
C GLU A 125 5.57 9.18 26.88
N ASN A 126 6.73 9.36 26.23
CA ASN A 126 7.14 10.63 25.64
C ASN A 126 7.96 10.52 24.34
N LYS A 127 7.80 9.48 23.52
CA LYS A 127 8.48 9.42 22.20
C LYS A 127 7.54 8.97 21.09
N TYR A 128 7.12 9.95 20.29
CA TYR A 128 6.38 9.79 19.04
C TYR A 128 7.36 10.04 17.87
N GLU A 129 7.66 9.03 17.05
CA GLU A 129 8.45 9.17 15.81
C GLU A 129 7.56 9.08 14.56
N GLU A 130 7.42 10.23 13.91
CA GLU A 130 6.41 10.61 12.94
C GLU A 130 6.03 9.59 11.85
N ASN A 131 4.79 9.75 11.41
CA ASN A 131 4.06 9.23 10.25
C ASN A 131 4.88 9.35 8.94
N SER A 132 5.98 8.60 8.86
CA SER A 132 7.02 8.76 7.84
C SER A 132 6.88 7.71 6.75
N THR A 133 6.93 8.17 5.50
CA THR A 133 7.07 7.28 4.35
C THR A 133 8.50 6.75 4.35
N VAL A 134 8.65 5.43 4.33
CA VAL A 134 9.96 4.77 4.39
C VAL A 134 10.50 4.38 3.01
N GLY A 135 9.70 4.54 1.95
CA GLY A 135 10.10 4.38 0.56
C GLY A 135 8.96 3.92 -0.34
N SER A 136 9.30 3.53 -1.57
CA SER A 136 8.36 2.92 -2.52
C SER A 136 8.99 1.74 -3.26
N PHE A 137 8.12 0.92 -3.86
CA PHE A 137 8.49 0.00 -4.93
C PHE A 137 7.40 0.01 -6.00
N HIS A 138 7.70 -0.53 -7.17
CA HIS A 138 6.79 -0.57 -8.29
C HIS A 138 6.38 -2.01 -8.58
N VAL A 139 5.08 -2.23 -8.71
CA VAL A 139 4.52 -3.50 -9.21
C VAL A 139 4.45 -3.48 -10.73
N GLN A 140 4.20 -4.65 -11.32
CA GLN A 140 4.10 -4.76 -12.78
C GLN A 140 2.86 -4.06 -13.32
N SER A 141 1.74 -4.12 -12.60
CA SER A 141 0.48 -3.51 -13.00
C SER A 141 -0.47 -3.33 -11.82
N LEU A 142 -1.27 -2.27 -11.85
CA LEU A 142 -2.41 -2.05 -10.96
C LEU A 142 -3.75 -2.43 -11.60
N GLU A 143 -3.76 -2.79 -12.88
CA GLU A 143 -4.97 -3.07 -13.66
C GLU A 143 -5.90 -4.09 -12.99
N PRO A 144 -5.44 -5.20 -12.39
CA PRO A 144 -6.37 -6.15 -11.76
C PRO A 144 -7.11 -5.58 -10.56
N LEU A 145 -6.50 -4.66 -9.80
CA LEU A 145 -7.16 -3.97 -8.70
C LEU A 145 -8.13 -2.92 -9.22
N ILE A 146 -7.72 -2.12 -10.21
CA ILE A 146 -8.58 -1.10 -10.85
C ILE A 146 -9.82 -1.78 -11.46
N ALA A 147 -9.63 -2.84 -12.24
CA ALA A 147 -10.71 -3.60 -12.86
C ALA A 147 -11.67 -4.20 -11.82
N TYR A 148 -11.14 -4.72 -10.71
CA TYR A 148 -11.99 -5.24 -9.63
C TYR A 148 -12.85 -4.12 -9.03
N VAL A 149 -12.23 -3.03 -8.60
CA VAL A 149 -12.91 -1.86 -8.02
C VAL A 149 -14.03 -1.35 -8.93
N GLN A 150 -13.75 -1.22 -10.23
CA GLN A 150 -14.72 -0.79 -11.23
C GLN A 150 -15.83 -1.82 -11.45
N SER A 151 -15.49 -3.11 -11.59
CA SER A 151 -16.47 -4.17 -11.85
C SER A 151 -17.48 -4.36 -10.72
N GLN A 152 -17.05 -4.08 -9.48
CA GLN A 152 -17.88 -4.15 -8.29
C GLN A 152 -18.61 -2.83 -7.99
N GLY A 153 -18.36 -1.78 -8.76
CA GLY A 153 -18.94 -0.45 -8.52
C GLY A 153 -18.50 0.17 -7.19
N LEU A 154 -17.34 -0.20 -6.67
CA LEU A 154 -16.83 0.28 -5.37
C LEU A 154 -16.35 1.73 -5.45
N CYS A 155 -15.88 2.16 -6.63
CA CYS A 155 -15.50 3.55 -6.86
C CYS A 155 -15.77 3.92 -8.31
N ILE A 156 -16.46 5.03 -8.52
CA ILE A 156 -16.81 5.55 -9.83
C ILE A 156 -16.26 6.96 -9.92
N LYS A 157 -15.48 7.23 -10.97
CA LYS A 157 -14.98 8.58 -11.24
C LYS A 157 -16.18 9.49 -11.58
N PRO A 158 -16.32 10.65 -10.88
CA PRO A 158 -17.41 11.59 -11.16
C PRO A 158 -17.35 12.19 -12.57
#